data_AF-A6NWR1-F1
#
_entry.id   AF-A6NWR1-F1
#
_cell.length_a   1.000
_cell.length_b   1.000
_cell.length_c   1.000
_cell.angle_alpha   90.00
_cell.angle_beta   90.00
_cell.angle_gamma   90.00
#
_symmetry.space_group_name_H-M   'P 1'
#
loop_
_entity.id
_entity.type
_entity.pdbx_description
1 polymer ?
#
loop_
_entity_poly.entity_id
_entity_poly.type
_entity_poly.pdbx_seq_one_letter_code
_entity_poly.pdbx_strand_id
1 'polypeptide(L)'
;MLMKGIHQKVVDNGQFQSAEAILDYFSPDTYDSPKEITCDDFDVVTEVQFGGSEGIYLDCYAEGRIQPECEKKRWHLGTYKTLETSLSAMQTLGALGGALTYFASEYLWENGERFLSNRDLRIRALQKRQKEEGAEKS
;
A
#
# COMPACT_ATOMS: atom_id res chain seq x y z
N MET A 1 5.64 -7.93 -1.39
CA MET A 1 4.77 -7.18 -2.33
C MET A 1 4.15 -6.01 -1.57
N LEU A 2 3.94 -4.86 -2.23
CA LEU A 2 3.57 -3.59 -1.58
C LEU A 2 2.38 -3.76 -0.61
N MET A 3 1.29 -4.36 -1.09
CA MET A 3 0.07 -4.57 -0.30
C MET A 3 0.30 -5.39 0.97
N LYS A 4 1.12 -6.45 0.90
CA LYS A 4 1.50 -7.26 2.09
C LYS A 4 2.27 -6.43 3.12
N GLY A 5 3.16 -5.54 2.67
CA GLY A 5 3.91 -4.68 3.57
C GLY A 5 3.03 -3.65 4.29
N ILE A 6 2.10 -3.04 3.55
CA ILE A 6 1.11 -2.11 4.11
C ILE A 6 0.19 -2.84 5.09
N HIS A 7 -0.33 -4.02 4.71
CA HIS A 7 -1.14 -4.86 5.58
C HIS A 7 -0.41 -5.18 6.89
N GLN A 8 0.86 -5.59 6.82
CA GLN A 8 1.64 -5.89 8.02
C GLN A 8 1.77 -4.67 8.94
N LYS A 9 1.96 -3.45 8.42
CA LYS A 9 1.97 -2.25 9.27
C LYS A 9 0.63 -2.03 9.98
N VAL A 10 -0.50 -2.23 9.29
CA VAL A 10 -1.84 -2.13 9.92
C VAL A 10 -1.98 -3.15 11.05
N VAL A 11 -1.55 -4.39 10.84
CA VAL A 11 -1.57 -5.46 11.83
C VAL A 11 -0.68 -5.12 13.03
N ASP A 12 0.57 -4.73 12.79
CA ASP A 12 1.55 -4.41 13.82
C ASP A 12 1.13 -3.20 14.68
N ASN A 13 0.31 -2.30 14.12
CA ASN A 13 -0.25 -1.13 14.83
C ASN A 13 -1.66 -1.37 15.37
N GLY A 14 -2.12 -2.63 15.42
CA GLY A 14 -3.38 -3.01 16.05
C GLY A 14 -4.64 -2.53 15.34
N GLN A 15 -4.56 -2.09 14.08
CA GLN A 15 -5.70 -1.53 13.34
C GLN A 15 -6.47 -2.59 12.52
N PHE A 16 -6.10 -3.87 12.63
CA PHE A 16 -6.72 -4.95 11.84
C PHE A 16 -7.77 -5.78 12.59
N GLN A 17 -7.75 -5.78 13.93
CA GLN A 17 -8.51 -6.74 14.76
C GLN A 17 -10.02 -6.77 14.46
N SER A 18 -10.66 -5.60 14.34
CA SER A 18 -12.10 -5.52 14.04
C SER A 18 -12.43 -6.07 12.65
N ALA A 19 -11.55 -5.84 11.67
CA ALA A 19 -11.74 -6.34 10.32
C ALA A 19 -11.45 -7.85 10.23
N GLU A 20 -10.42 -8.34 10.94
CA GLU A 20 -10.07 -9.76 11.02
C GLU A 20 -11.26 -10.62 11.45
N ALA A 21 -12.06 -10.14 12.40
CA ALA A 21 -13.20 -10.86 12.94
C ALA A 21 -14.33 -11.11 11.92
N ILE A 22 -14.44 -10.27 10.88
CA ILE A 22 -15.51 -10.35 9.87
C ILE A 22 -15.00 -10.77 8.49
N LEU A 23 -13.69 -10.92 8.32
CA LEU A 23 -13.08 -11.13 7.01
C LEU A 23 -13.28 -12.56 6.52
N ASP A 24 -13.77 -12.68 5.29
CA ASP A 24 -13.81 -13.95 4.53
C ASP A 24 -12.42 -14.24 3.95
N TYR A 25 -11.84 -13.27 3.25
CA TYR A 25 -10.47 -13.39 2.77
C TYR A 25 -9.76 -12.03 2.58
N PHE A 26 -8.43 -12.10 2.56
CA PHE A 26 -7.55 -11.06 2.04
C PHE A 26 -6.75 -11.63 0.85
N SER A 27 -6.84 -10.95 -0.29
CA SER A 27 -6.10 -11.29 -1.51
C SER A 27 -5.17 -10.14 -1.89
N PRO A 28 -3.88 -10.18 -1.48
CA PRO A 28 -2.89 -9.16 -1.82
C PRO A 28 -2.35 -9.25 -3.25
N ASP A 29 -2.64 -10.33 -3.96
CA ASP A 29 -2.06 -10.64 -5.26
C ASP A 29 -3.21 -11.05 -6.21
N THR A 30 -3.76 -10.11 -6.97
CA THR A 30 -4.72 -10.45 -8.02
C THR A 30 -4.03 -10.63 -9.37
N TYR A 31 -4.74 -11.21 -10.35
CA TYR A 31 -4.19 -11.40 -11.70
C TYR A 31 -3.68 -10.09 -12.33
N ASP A 32 -4.34 -8.98 -12.02
CA ASP A 32 -4.01 -7.64 -12.51
C ASP A 32 -3.05 -6.87 -11.60
N SER A 33 -2.59 -7.46 -10.50
CA SER A 33 -1.67 -6.80 -9.58
C SER A 33 -0.30 -6.62 -10.22
N PRO A 34 0.30 -5.41 -10.10
CA PRO A 34 1.61 -5.16 -10.67
C PRO A 34 2.68 -5.99 -9.95
N LYS A 35 3.45 -6.75 -10.74
CA LYS A 35 4.52 -7.61 -10.22
C LYS A 35 5.72 -6.81 -9.70
N GLU A 36 5.93 -5.62 -10.24
CA GLU A 36 7.05 -4.74 -9.90
C GLU A 36 6.58 -3.29 -9.81
N ILE A 37 6.95 -2.64 -8.70
CA ILE A 37 6.67 -1.22 -8.43
C ILE A 37 8.03 -0.58 -8.13
N THR A 38 8.44 0.33 -9.01
CA THR A 38 9.79 0.94 -9.03
C THR A 38 9.74 2.46 -9.12
N CYS A 39 8.56 3.05 -8.87
CA CYS A 39 8.31 4.48 -8.82
C CYS A 39 7.23 4.74 -7.77
N ASP A 40 7.36 5.83 -7.02
CA ASP A 40 6.47 6.28 -5.94
C ASP A 40 5.55 7.45 -6.36
N ASP A 41 5.43 7.75 -7.67
CA ASP A 41 4.50 8.75 -8.22
C ASP A 41 3.05 8.21 -8.27
N PHE A 42 2.55 7.71 -7.14
CA PHE A 42 1.19 7.23 -6.97
C PHE A 42 0.69 7.44 -5.54
N ASP A 43 -0.63 7.53 -5.41
CA ASP A 43 -1.31 7.50 -4.11
C ASP A 43 -1.92 6.11 -3.87
N VAL A 44 -1.94 5.65 -2.62
CA VAL A 44 -2.70 4.47 -2.25
C VAL A 44 -4.12 4.89 -1.86
N VAL A 45 -5.10 4.37 -2.58
CA VAL A 45 -6.52 4.65 -2.35
C VAL A 45 -7.27 3.37 -2.05
N THR A 46 -8.35 3.49 -1.28
CA THR A 46 -9.20 2.36 -0.87
C THR A 46 -10.66 2.63 -1.20
N GLU A 47 -11.35 1.63 -1.72
CA GLU A 47 -12.76 1.73 -2.13
C GLU A 47 -13.57 0.62 -1.46
N VAL A 48 -14.53 0.99 -0.62
CA VAL A 48 -15.45 0.04 0.02
C VAL A 48 -16.77 0.03 -0.73
N GLN A 49 -17.24 -1.14 -1.13
CA GLN A 49 -18.44 -1.29 -1.95
C GLN A 49 -19.12 -2.65 -1.73
N PHE A 50 -20.41 -2.75 -2.07
CA PHE A 50 -21.07 -4.05 -2.16
C PHE A 50 -20.59 -4.84 -3.37
N GLY A 51 -20.43 -6.16 -3.20
CA GLY A 51 -20.11 -7.06 -4.31
C GLY A 51 -21.31 -7.35 -5.21
N GLY A 52 -21.05 -7.77 -6.45
CA GLY A 52 -22.09 -8.11 -7.42
C GLY A 52 -22.86 -9.41 -7.14
N SER A 53 -22.41 -10.25 -6.20
CA SER A 53 -23.10 -11.51 -5.84
C SER A 53 -23.34 -11.65 -4.34
N GLU A 54 -22.34 -11.35 -3.49
CA GLU A 54 -22.50 -11.43 -2.03
C GLU A 54 -21.40 -10.62 -1.32
N GLY A 55 -21.74 -10.01 -0.18
CA GLY A 55 -20.77 -9.40 0.73
C GLY A 55 -20.34 -7.98 0.41
N ILE A 56 -19.35 -7.50 1.18
CA ILE A 56 -18.73 -6.19 1.04
C ILE A 56 -17.25 -6.38 0.72
N TYR A 57 -16.78 -5.59 -0.23
CA TYR A 57 -15.42 -5.58 -0.72
C TYR A 57 -14.75 -4.28 -0.30
N LEU A 58 -13.48 -4.37 0.05
CA LEU A 58 -12.56 -3.26 0.18
C LEU A 58 -11.40 -3.51 -0.80
N ASP A 59 -11.44 -2.80 -1.92
CA ASP A 59 -10.40 -2.86 -2.94
C ASP A 59 -9.37 -1.74 -2.71
N CYS A 60 -8.11 -2.11 -2.85
CA CYS A 60 -6.97 -1.21 -2.66
C CYS A 60 -6.30 -0.99 -4.01
N TYR A 61 -5.97 0.27 -4.32
CA TYR A 61 -5.34 0.65 -5.57
C TYR A 61 -4.13 1.56 -5.36
N ALA A 62 -3.19 1.49 -6.29
CA ALA A 62 -2.23 2.56 -6.54
C ALA A 62 -2.78 3.41 -7.68
N GLU A 63 -3.04 4.69 -7.42
CA GLU A 63 -3.46 5.65 -8.43
C GLU A 63 -2.28 6.53 -8.84
N GLY A 64 -1.80 6.33 -10.06
CA GLY A 64 -0.67 7.05 -10.60
C GLY A 64 0.26 6.15 -11.40
N ARG A 65 1.55 6.43 -11.27
CA ARG A 65 2.63 5.78 -12.00
C ARG A 65 3.44 4.92 -11.05
N ILE A 66 3.36 3.60 -11.25
CA ILE A 66 4.09 2.59 -10.45
C ILE A 66 5.46 2.23 -11.02
N GLN A 67 5.74 2.61 -12.28
CA GLN A 67 7.02 2.42 -12.96
C GLN A 67 7.28 3.65 -13.84
N PRO A 68 8.54 4.11 -13.99
CA PRO A 68 8.85 5.35 -14.69
C PRO A 68 8.29 5.44 -16.11
N GLU A 69 8.27 4.31 -16.84
CA GLU A 69 7.82 4.25 -18.24
C GLU A 69 6.31 4.02 -18.41
N CYS A 70 5.59 3.68 -17.34
CA CYS A 70 4.16 3.36 -17.42
C CYS A 70 3.27 4.61 -17.37
N GLU A 71 2.10 4.57 -18.00
CA GLU A 71 1.10 5.62 -17.90
C GLU A 71 0.56 5.79 -16.46
N LYS A 72 0.01 6.98 -16.17
CA LYS A 72 -0.75 7.19 -14.94
C LYS A 72 -2.11 6.53 -15.08
N LYS A 73 -2.41 5.57 -14.20
CA LYS A 73 -3.74 4.93 -14.11
C LYS A 73 -3.95 4.33 -12.72
N ARG A 74 -5.08 3.64 -12.55
CA ARG A 74 -5.41 2.89 -11.34
C ARG A 74 -4.89 1.45 -11.48
N TRP A 75 -4.08 1.01 -10.53
CA TRP A 75 -3.47 -0.32 -10.46
C TRP A 75 -4.00 -1.08 -9.25
N HIS A 76 -4.56 -2.27 -9.45
CA HIS A 76 -5.13 -3.04 -8.35
C HIS A 76 -4.04 -3.64 -7.45
N LEU A 77 -4.06 -3.33 -6.16
CA LEU A 77 -3.08 -3.81 -5.19
C LEU A 77 -3.57 -4.98 -4.36
N GLY A 78 -4.88 -5.09 -4.11
CA GLY A 78 -5.43 -6.19 -3.34
C GLY A 78 -6.86 -5.94 -2.88
N THR A 79 -7.50 -7.02 -2.42
CA THR A 79 -8.90 -7.04 -2.02
C THR A 79 -9.06 -7.65 -0.64
N TYR A 80 -9.84 -7.00 0.20
CA TYR A 80 -10.40 -7.57 1.42
C TYR A 80 -11.88 -7.82 1.17
N LYS A 81 -12.39 -9.00 1.57
CA LYS A 81 -13.80 -9.33 1.42
C LYS A 81 -14.37 -9.87 2.73
N THR A 82 -15.61 -9.48 3.03
CA THR A 82 -16.48 -10.15 4.00
C THR A 82 -17.72 -10.69 3.31
N LEU A 83 -18.34 -11.75 3.87
CA LEU A 83 -19.67 -12.20 3.46
C LEU A 83 -20.79 -11.37 4.10
N GLU A 84 -20.48 -10.55 5.11
CA GLU A 84 -21.45 -9.66 5.73
C GLU A 84 -21.92 -8.56 4.78
N THR A 85 -23.14 -8.09 5.02
CA THR A 85 -23.78 -6.99 4.27
C THR A 85 -24.32 -5.89 5.19
N SER A 86 -23.97 -5.94 6.48
CA SER A 86 -24.45 -5.01 7.49
C SER A 86 -23.77 -3.63 7.36
N LEU A 87 -24.44 -2.57 7.84
CA LEU A 87 -23.82 -1.24 7.96
C LEU A 87 -22.56 -1.30 8.84
N SER A 88 -22.57 -2.10 9.90
CA SER A 88 -21.42 -2.24 10.80
C SER A 88 -20.22 -2.87 10.08
N ALA A 89 -20.45 -3.85 9.20
CA ALA A 89 -19.40 -4.43 8.38
C ALA A 89 -18.84 -3.41 7.37
N MET A 90 -19.72 -2.63 6.72
CA MET A 90 -19.33 -1.54 5.82
C MET A 90 -18.45 -0.51 6.53
N GLN A 91 -18.84 -0.09 7.75
CA GLN A 91 -18.06 0.85 8.57
C GLN A 91 -16.74 0.24 9.03
N THR A 92 -16.72 -1.05 9.36
CA THR A 92 -15.50 -1.76 9.77
C THR A 92 -14.49 -1.82 8.64
N LEU A 93 -14.91 -2.16 7.42
CA LEU A 93 -14.05 -2.10 6.24
C LEU A 93 -13.68 -0.66 5.85
N GLY A 94 -14.58 0.31 6.06
CA GLY A 94 -14.25 1.74 5.90
C GLY A 94 -13.13 2.21 6.84
N ALA A 95 -13.19 1.80 8.10
CA ALA A 95 -12.14 2.08 9.08
C ALA A 95 -10.82 1.42 8.70
N LEU A 96 -10.85 0.16 8.25
CA LEU A 96 -9.67 -0.53 7.71
C LEU A 96 -9.09 0.22 6.50
N GLY A 97 -9.94 0.68 5.56
CA GLY A 97 -9.51 1.46 4.39
C GLY A 97 -8.78 2.76 4.79
N GLY A 98 -9.30 3.47 5.79
CA GLY A 98 -8.64 4.65 6.36
C GLY A 98 -7.27 4.31 6.97
N ALA A 99 -7.18 3.23 7.74
CA ALA A 99 -5.91 2.77 8.31
C ALA A 99 -4.90 2.38 7.23
N LEU A 100 -5.33 1.62 6.21
CA LEU A 100 -4.48 1.24 5.08
C LEU A 100 -3.95 2.46 4.34
N THR A 101 -4.79 3.47 4.10
CA THR A 101 -4.38 4.73 3.45
C THR A 101 -3.28 5.44 4.26
N TYR A 102 -3.46 5.55 5.58
CA TYR A 102 -2.47 6.17 6.46
C TYR A 102 -1.14 5.39 6.49
N PHE A 103 -1.20 4.08 6.77
CA PHE A 103 0.00 3.26 6.89
C PHE A 103 0.68 2.99 5.55
N ALA A 104 -0.01 3.14 4.43
CA ALA A 104 0.62 3.15 3.11
C ALA A 104 1.61 4.29 2.96
N SER A 105 1.24 5.51 3.38
CA SER A 105 2.13 6.66 3.34
C SER A 105 3.38 6.43 4.19
N GLU A 106 3.20 5.95 5.43
CA GLU A 106 4.32 5.59 6.33
C GLU A 106 5.20 4.48 5.73
N TYR A 107 4.59 3.42 5.17
CA TYR A 107 5.33 2.33 4.55
C TYR A 107 6.18 2.82 3.38
N LEU A 108 5.61 3.64 2.49
CA LEU A 108 6.32 4.19 1.33
C LEU A 108 7.46 5.10 1.77
N TRP A 109 7.25 5.94 2.78
CA TRP A 109 8.29 6.80 3.35
C TRP A 109 9.47 5.99 3.89
N GLU A 110 9.20 4.99 4.73
CA GLU A 110 10.23 4.13 5.33
C GLU A 110 10.96 3.26 4.28
N ASN A 111 10.28 2.90 3.20
CA ASN A 111 10.79 2.03 2.14
C ASN A 111 11.20 2.81 0.87
N GLY A 112 11.28 4.14 0.93
CA GLY A 112 11.44 5.01 -0.24
C GLY A 112 12.59 4.62 -1.15
N GLU A 113 13.70 4.12 -0.59
CA GLU A 113 14.85 3.64 -1.38
C GLU A 113 14.50 2.51 -2.36
N ARG A 114 13.46 1.71 -2.10
CA ARG A 114 13.02 0.62 -2.98
C ARG A 114 12.29 1.11 -4.22
N PHE A 115 11.82 2.35 -4.21
CA PHE A 115 11.07 2.98 -5.30
C PHE A 115 11.90 4.02 -6.06
N LEU A 116 13.17 4.17 -5.67
CA LEU A 116 14.13 4.99 -6.38
C LEU A 116 14.68 4.25 -7.59
N SER A 117 14.87 4.95 -8.70
CA SER A 117 15.62 4.39 -9.82
C SER A 117 17.07 4.07 -9.40
N ASN A 118 17.74 3.16 -10.11
CA ASN A 118 19.18 2.91 -9.91
C ASN A 118 20.03 4.19 -9.98
N ARG A 119 19.56 5.19 -10.72
CA ARG A 119 20.19 6.51 -10.81
C ARG A 119 20.01 7.31 -9.51
N ASP A 120 18.81 7.31 -8.96
CA ASP A 120 18.49 8.06 -7.73
C ASP A 120 19.13 7.40 -6.50
N LEU A 121 19.20 6.06 -6.47
CA LEU A 121 19.96 5.31 -5.48
C LEU A 121 21.45 5.66 -5.51
N ARG A 122 22.05 5.77 -6.72
CA ARG A 122 23.44 6.23 -6.88
C ARG A 122 23.65 7.66 -6.39
N ILE A 123 22.72 8.57 -6.70
CA ILE A 123 22.80 9.98 -6.25
C ILE A 123 22.73 10.05 -4.72
N ARG A 124 21.80 9.32 -4.08
CA ARG A 124 21.71 9.29 -2.61
C ARG A 124 22.94 8.64 -1.95
N ALA A 125 23.46 7.55 -2.51
CA ALA A 125 24.67 6.91 -2.00
C ALA A 125 25.88 7.85 -2.06
N LEU A 126 26.01 8.65 -3.13
CA LEU A 126 27.06 9.67 -3.26
C LEU A 126 26.88 10.80 -2.23
N GLN A 127 25.66 11.29 -2.03
CA GLN A 127 25.35 12.33 -1.04
C GLN A 127 25.61 11.85 0.39
N LYS A 128 25.28 10.58 0.71
CA LYS A 128 25.52 9.99 2.03
C LYS A 128 27.01 9.88 2.34
N ARG A 129 27.83 9.39 1.39
CA ARG A 129 29.30 9.36 1.53
C ARG A 129 29.90 10.75 1.76
N GLN A 130 29.45 11.76 1.01
CA GLN A 130 29.92 13.13 1.22
C GLN A 130 29.57 13.69 2.60
N LYS A 131 28.41 13.29 3.16
CA LYS A 131 27.98 13.67 4.51
C LYS A 131 28.81 12.99 5.60
N GLU A 132 29.12 11.70 5.41
CA GLU A 132 29.95 10.91 6.33
C GLU A 132 31.41 11.38 6.31
N GLU A 133 32.00 11.60 5.11
CA GLU A 133 33.35 12.15 4.95
C GLU A 133 33.49 13.59 5.47
N GLY A 134 32.40 14.37 5.45
CA GLY A 134 32.34 15.71 6.03
C GLY A 134 32.23 15.70 7.56
N ALA A 135 31.57 14.68 8.13
CA ALA A 135 31.42 14.51 9.57
C ALA A 135 32.69 13.95 10.24
N GLU A 136 33.48 13.12 9.55
CA GLU A 136 34.78 12.63 10.06
C GLU A 136 35.90 13.68 10.02
N LYS A 137 35.72 14.77 9.27
CA LYS A 137 36.69 15.87 9.14
C LYS A 137 36.38 17.08 10.04
N SER A 138 35.34 17.00 10.87
CA SER A 138 34.94 18.04 11.82
C SER A 138 35.11 17.57 13.26
#